data_AF-A0A3D3UXA8-F1
#
_entry.id   AF-A0A3D3UXA8-F1
#
_cell.length_a   1.000
_cell.length_b   1.000
_cell.length_c   1.000
_cell.angle_alpha   90.00
_cell.angle_beta   90.00
_cell.angle_gamma   90.00
#
_symmetry.space_group_name_H-M   'P 1'
#
loop_
_entity.id
_entity.type
_entity.pdbx_description
1 polymer ?
#
loop_
_entity_poly.entity_id
_entity_poly.type
_entity_poly.pdbx_seq_one_letter_code
_entity_poly.pdbx_strand_id
1 'polypeptide(L)'
;MFEPECQNIDCPECLRGTVYFDREIGYYCMLCGHEFSTDDMEMLIEKIALTSRSMQQPDQSPKTPIVEIKELPARKEKVRHVKRDVIGRKKPEQ
;
A
#
# COMPACT_ATOMS: atom_id res chain seq x y z
N MET A 1 9.85 -33.27 20.88
CA MET A 1 9.60 -32.36 19.76
C MET A 1 9.54 -30.97 20.37
N PHE A 2 10.51 -30.12 20.07
CA PHE A 2 10.44 -28.71 20.48
C PHE A 2 9.65 -27.97 19.41
N GLU A 3 8.75 -27.08 19.82
CA GLU A 3 8.03 -26.21 18.90
C GLU A 3 8.87 -24.95 18.64
N PRO A 4 9.01 -24.52 17.37
CA PRO A 4 9.79 -23.34 17.04
C PRO A 4 9.10 -22.07 17.54
N GLU A 5 9.88 -21.10 18.01
CA GLU A 5 9.39 -19.85 18.60
C GLU A 5 8.99 -18.85 17.51
N CYS A 6 7.73 -18.38 17.51
CA CYS A 6 7.26 -17.38 16.57
C CYS A 6 7.79 -15.99 16.92
N GLN A 7 8.49 -15.34 15.98
CA GLN A 7 9.07 -14.01 16.20
C GLN A 7 8.08 -12.86 15.91
N ASN A 8 6.89 -13.15 15.37
CA ASN A 8 5.90 -12.15 14.93
C ASN A 8 6.46 -11.11 13.93
N ILE A 9 7.44 -11.53 13.12
CA ILE A 9 8.01 -10.74 12.04
C ILE A 9 7.58 -11.37 10.72
N ASP A 10 7.05 -10.56 9.81
CA ASP A 10 6.71 -11.01 8.46
C ASP A 10 7.98 -11.40 7.70
N CYS A 11 7.92 -12.53 6.99
CA CYS A 11 9.01 -13.01 6.16
C CYS A 11 9.21 -12.05 4.97
N PRO A 12 10.40 -11.42 4.81
CA PRO A 12 10.65 -10.47 3.75
C PRO A 12 10.65 -11.10 2.35
N GLU A 13 10.94 -12.41 2.26
CA GLU A 13 11.00 -13.13 0.99
C GLU A 13 9.63 -13.45 0.41
N CYS A 14 8.69 -13.92 1.25
CA CYS A 14 7.37 -14.36 0.78
C CYS A 14 6.23 -13.41 1.12
N LEU A 15 6.43 -12.49 2.07
CA LEU A 15 5.44 -11.50 2.55
C LEU A 15 4.09 -12.09 2.97
N ARG A 16 4.07 -13.38 3.30
CA ARG A 16 2.86 -14.14 3.64
C ARG A 16 3.00 -14.92 4.95
N GLY A 17 4.21 -15.38 5.25
CA GLY A 17 4.52 -16.15 6.44
C GLY A 17 5.24 -15.31 7.46
N THR A 18 5.33 -15.84 8.67
CA THR A 18 6.13 -15.28 9.76
C THR A 18 7.47 -16.01 9.88
N VAL A 19 8.44 -15.31 10.47
CA VAL A 19 9.73 -15.87 10.85
C VAL A 19 9.61 -16.58 12.20
N TYR A 20 10.25 -17.74 12.29
CA TYR A 20 10.35 -18.58 13.47
C TYR A 20 11.81 -18.81 13.85
N PHE A 21 12.06 -19.08 15.12
CA PHE A 21 13.37 -19.45 15.64
C PHE A 21 13.34 -20.87 16.18
N ASP A 22 14.24 -21.71 15.69
CA ASP A 22 14.50 -23.05 16.20
C ASP A 22 15.97 -23.15 16.62
N ARG A 23 16.27 -23.92 17.67
CA ARG A 23 17.63 -24.04 18.19
C ARG A 23 18.56 -24.87 17.32
N GLU A 24 18.01 -25.78 16.52
CA GLU A 24 18.77 -26.65 15.62
C GLU A 24 19.00 -25.97 14.26
N ILE A 25 18.00 -25.25 13.76
CA ILE A 25 18.03 -24.64 12.41
C ILE A 25 18.43 -23.16 12.45
N GLY A 26 18.00 -22.42 13.48
CA GLY A 26 18.10 -20.96 13.55
C GLY A 26 16.82 -20.28 13.11
N TYR A 27 16.92 -19.12 12.43
CA TYR A 27 15.77 -18.36 11.99
C TYR A 27 15.30 -18.81 10.60
N TYR A 28 14.00 -19.05 10.42
CA TYR A 28 13.47 -19.48 9.13
C TYR A 28 11.98 -19.17 8.99
N CYS A 29 11.49 -19.20 7.76
CA CYS A 29 10.06 -19.13 7.47
C CYS A 29 9.49 -20.50 7.13
N MET A 30 8.47 -20.95 7.84
CA MET A 30 7.80 -22.24 7.56
C MET A 30 7.02 -22.26 6.23
N LEU A 31 6.66 -21.10 5.66
CA LEU A 31 5.90 -21.07 4.40
C LEU A 31 6.77 -21.19 3.16
N CYS A 32 7.90 -20.46 3.09
CA CYS A 32 8.79 -20.50 1.94
C CYS A 32 10.07 -21.32 2.17
N GLY A 33 10.34 -21.74 3.41
CA GLY A 33 11.52 -22.51 3.78
C GLY A 33 12.82 -21.70 3.77
N HIS A 34 12.75 -20.37 3.64
CA HIS A 34 13.96 -19.54 3.66
C HIS A 34 14.52 -19.45 5.07
N GLU A 35 15.83 -19.67 5.19
CA GLU A 35 16.61 -19.54 6.42
C GLU A 35 17.30 -18.17 6.44
N PHE A 36 17.34 -17.54 7.61
CA PHE A 36 17.93 -16.23 7.82
C PHE A 36 19.17 -16.35 8.70
N SER A 37 20.23 -15.63 8.33
CA SER A 37 21.36 -15.47 9.23
C SER A 37 21.01 -14.56 10.41
N THR A 38 21.81 -14.61 11.47
CA THR A 38 21.67 -13.67 12.59
C THR A 38 21.79 -12.22 12.13
N ASP A 39 22.72 -11.93 11.20
CA ASP A 39 22.93 -10.59 10.64
C ASP A 39 21.70 -10.11 9.86
N ASP A 40 21.05 -11.00 9.08
CA ASP A 40 19.81 -10.67 8.37
C ASP A 40 18.70 -10.30 9.35
N MET A 41 18.59 -11.04 10.45
CA MET A 41 17.59 -10.80 11.48
C MET A 41 17.84 -9.50 12.24
N GLU A 42 19.08 -9.19 12.57
CA GLU A 42 19.46 -7.91 13.18
C GLU A 42 19.04 -6.74 12.28
N MET A 43 19.41 -6.79 11.00
CA MET A 43 18.99 -5.76 10.03
C MET A 43 17.47 -5.65 9.89
N LEU A 44 16.75 -6.78 9.94
CA LEU A 44 15.30 -6.81 9.82
C LEU A 44 14.63 -6.13 11.03
N ILE A 45 15.09 -6.46 12.23
CA ILE A 45 14.62 -5.86 13.49
C ILE A 45 14.89 -4.35 13.50
N GLU A 46 16.09 -3.92 13.10
CA GLU A 46 16.42 -2.49 13.00
C GLU A 46 15.50 -1.75 12.03
N LYS A 47 15.23 -2.31 10.84
CA LYS A 47 14.29 -1.71 9.87
C LYS A 47 12.87 -1.59 10.45
N ILE A 48 12.41 -2.61 11.16
CA ILE A 48 11.09 -2.59 11.81
C ILE A 48 11.05 -1.54 12.92
N ALA A 49 12.10 -1.44 13.74
CA ALA A 49 12.22 -0.42 14.78
C ALA A 49 12.21 1.00 14.20
N LEU A 50 12.88 1.23 13.07
CA LEU A 50 12.90 2.54 12.40
C LEU A 50 11.53 2.90 11.82
N THR A 51 10.87 1.97 11.15
CA THR A 51 9.56 2.21 10.51
C THR A 51 8.44 2.38 11.55
N SER A 52 8.43 1.58 12.62
CA SER A 52 7.48 1.74 13.73
C SER A 52 7.67 3.06 14.46
N ARG A 53 8.91 3.53 14.65
CA ARG A 53 9.19 4.84 15.26
C ARG A 53 8.73 6.01 14.39
N SER A 54 8.83 5.88 13.06
CA SER A 54 8.26 6.87 12.13
C SER A 54 6.74 6.93 12.19
N MET A 55 6.06 5.79 12.39
CA MET A 55 4.61 5.76 12.63
C MET A 55 4.22 6.31 14.01
N GLN A 56 5.11 6.23 14.99
CA GLN A 56 4.89 6.73 16.35
C GLN A 56 5.27 8.20 16.56
N GLN A 57 5.59 8.98 15.51
CA GLN A 57 5.64 10.43 15.72
C GLN A 57 4.24 10.90 16.13
N PRO A 58 4.03 11.34 17.39
CA PRO A 58 2.83 12.08 17.69
C PRO A 58 2.92 13.35 16.86
N ASP A 59 1.84 13.63 16.15
CA ASP A 59 1.53 14.90 15.49
C ASP A 59 2.04 16.05 16.38
N GLN A 60 3.26 16.53 16.10
CA GLN A 60 3.69 17.83 16.60
C GLN A 60 2.83 18.80 15.81
N SER A 61 1.69 19.15 16.39
CA SER A 61 0.90 20.27 15.93
C SER A 61 1.82 21.48 15.72
N PRO A 62 1.90 22.08 14.52
CA PRO A 62 1.74 23.50 14.43
C PRO A 62 0.24 23.77 14.44
N LYS A 63 -0.22 24.56 15.42
CA LYS A 63 -1.47 25.32 15.26
C LYS A 63 -1.36 26.15 13.99
N THR A 64 -1.88 25.65 12.88
CA THR A 64 -2.29 26.44 11.72
C THR A 64 -3.57 25.82 11.17
N PRO A 65 -4.53 26.67 10.76
CA PRO A 65 -5.93 26.29 10.70
C PRO A 65 -6.14 25.26 9.61
N ILE A 66 -7.12 24.38 9.84
CA ILE A 66 -7.78 23.58 8.82
C ILE A 66 -8.02 24.50 7.62
N VAL A 67 -7.18 24.38 6.59
CA VAL A 67 -7.52 24.90 5.28
C VAL A 67 -8.62 23.97 4.83
N GLU A 68 -9.85 24.43 5.04
CA GLU A 68 -11.04 23.98 4.34
C GLU A 68 -10.59 23.67 2.91
N ILE A 69 -10.55 22.38 2.55
CA ILE A 69 -10.42 21.99 1.16
C ILE A 69 -11.74 22.44 0.55
N LYS A 70 -11.79 23.71 0.12
CA LYS A 70 -12.86 24.20 -0.73
C LYS A 70 -12.90 23.22 -1.89
N GLU A 71 -14.02 22.52 -2.00
CA GLU A 71 -14.36 21.70 -3.15
C GLU A 71 -13.79 22.37 -4.39
N LEU A 72 -12.93 21.65 -5.10
CA LEU A 72 -12.51 22.08 -6.43
C LEU A 72 -13.80 22.32 -7.20
N PRO A 73 -14.06 23.55 -7.71
CA PRO A 73 -15.29 23.82 -8.40
C PRO A 73 -15.38 22.83 -9.56
N ALA A 74 -16.48 22.08 -9.62
CA ALA A 74 -16.77 21.17 -10.71
C ALA A 74 -16.45 21.91 -12.01
N ARG A 75 -15.41 21.47 -12.71
CA ARG A 75 -15.02 22.03 -13.99
C ARG A 75 -16.27 21.90 -14.85
N LYS A 76 -16.93 23.01 -15.14
CA LYS A 76 -18.04 23.05 -16.08
C LYS A 76 -17.45 22.73 -17.45
N GLU A 77 -17.34 21.45 -17.74
CA GLU A 77 -17.18 21.00 -19.11
C GLU A 77 -18.51 21.31 -19.79
N LYS A 78 -18.59 22.50 -20.40
CA LYS A 78 -19.63 22.80 -21.36
C LYS A 78 -19.38 21.86 -22.54
N VAL A 79 -19.95 20.66 -22.45
CA VAL A 79 -20.17 19.82 -23.62
C VAL A 79 -21.00 20.68 -24.56
N ARG A 80 -20.36 21.25 -25.58
CA ARG A 80 -21.09 21.79 -26.71
C ARG A 80 -21.74 20.59 -27.35
N HIS A 81 -23.04 20.40 -27.11
CA HIS A 81 -23.85 19.53 -27.93
C HIS A 81 -23.64 19.96 -29.38
N VAL A 82 -22.89 19.15 -30.13
CA VAL A 82 -22.85 19.26 -31.58
C VAL A 82 -24.25 18.86 -32.03
N LYS A 83 -25.10 19.87 -32.30
CA LYS A 83 -26.34 19.66 -33.03
C LYS A 83 -25.94 19.05 -34.37
N ARG A 84 -26.34 17.80 -34.60
CA ARG A 84 -26.24 17.16 -35.90
C ARG A 84 -27.40 17.69 -36.73
N ASP A 85 -27.19 18.83 -37.38
CA ASP A 85 -28.04 19.26 -38.49
C ASP A 85 -27.77 18.32 -39.67
N VAL A 86 -28.60 17.27 -39.80
CA VAL A 86 -28.70 16.52 -41.05
C VAL A 86 -29.92 17.05 -41.80
N ILE A 87 -29.57 17.99 -42.68
CA ILE A 87 -30.36 18.59 -43.74
C ILE A 87 -31.18 17.53 -44.48
N GLY A 88 -32.47 17.82 -44.66
CA GLY A 88 -33.42 16.99 -45.37
C GLY A 88 -32.99 16.70 -46.81
N ARG A 89 -33.19 15.45 -47.24
CA ARG A 89 -33.22 15.08 -48.65
C ARG A 89 -34.66 14.76 -49.05
N LYS A 90 -35.16 15.59 -49.97
CA LYS A 90 -36.40 15.41 -50.73
C LYS A 90 -36.41 14.04 -51.42
N LYS A 91 -37.54 13.33 -51.36
CA LYS A 91 -37.95 12.39 -52.42
C LYS A 91 -38.78 13.18 -53.44
N PRO A 92 -38.56 13.03 -54.76
CA PRO A 92 -39.58 13.38 -55.74
C PRO A 92 -40.54 12.20 -55.94
N GLU A 93 -41.82 12.53 -56.10
CA GLU A 93 -42.85 11.70 -56.73
C GLU A 93 -42.50 11.40 -58.19
N GLN A 94 -42.76 10.16 -58.60
CA GLN A 94 -43.32 9.81 -59.91
C GLN A 94 -44.26 8.62 -59.72
#